data_AF-A0A9E5AZQ5-F1
#
_entry.id   AF-A0A9E5AZQ5-F1
#
_cell.length_a   1.000
_cell.length_b   1.000
_cell.length_c   1.000
_cell.angle_alpha   90.00
_cell.angle_beta   90.00
_cell.angle_gamma   90.00
#
_symmetry.space_group_name_H-M   'P 1'
#
loop_
_entity.id
_entity.type
_entity.pdbx_description
1 polymer ?
#
loop_
_entity_poly.entity_id
_entity_poly.type
_entity_poly.pdbx_seq_one_letter_code
_entity_poly.pdbx_strand_id
1 'polypeptide(L)'
;VKEAGKKKLDLNQPKNEEDAVKRVERAAIHAKASAFLQQKSAVLFAEPLKTKVDRKAGVARLKKELQEHLQELQISKDDRKKAEEVVDGFVEAEITRKILDEDWRADGRALDQIRELGCMVGLMPRTHGSGLFQRGSTQVLSSVTLGSPGMEQTLDTMEFQMKKRYFHHYNFPSYSVGETKGNRGPGRREIGHGALAERALMPVLPAREPFPYTIRVVSEVLGSNGSSSMGATCGSTLALMDAGVPLRAPVAGIAMGMASDEKTNRYKVLTDLQDLEDGAGGMDFKIAGTREGITAMQMDTKTSGLPFDVVKQTFTQAKKARLEILDLMEQTIPAPRAELSKYAPRIVSFHINPDRIRDVIGPGGKIINEIIATYNVQIDIEDDGLVMVTSVNPESMEKAVDWIKQLTREVKAGEIFEGPVTRIMDFGAFVEILPKTEGLVHISELAPTRVAKVEDVVKIGQMVKVLVYEIDAMGRLNLSMKRANPEYKAGPNDDRPLRSSSGPKR
;
A
#
# COMPACT_ATOMS: atom_id res chain seq x y z
N VAL A 1 -38.18 -9.08 14.28
CA VAL A 1 -39.26 -9.13 13.26
C VAL A 1 -40.53 -9.80 13.79
N LYS A 2 -40.48 -10.94 14.49
CA LYS A 2 -41.71 -11.57 15.03
C LYS A 2 -42.45 -10.70 16.06
N GLU A 3 -41.74 -9.91 16.85
CA GLU A 3 -42.33 -9.12 17.95
C GLU A 3 -42.78 -7.71 17.55
N ALA A 4 -42.09 -7.07 16.61
CA ALA A 4 -42.36 -5.67 16.20
C ALA A 4 -42.32 -5.45 14.67
N GLY A 5 -42.28 -6.53 13.89
CA GLY A 5 -42.27 -6.46 12.44
C GLY A 5 -43.62 -6.02 11.90
N LYS A 6 -43.61 -5.08 10.97
CA LYS A 6 -44.80 -4.70 10.22
C LYS A 6 -45.22 -5.83 9.28
N LYS A 7 -46.48 -5.82 8.85
CA LYS A 7 -46.98 -6.71 7.81
C LYS A 7 -46.09 -6.58 6.56
N LYS A 8 -45.65 -7.71 6.00
CA LYS A 8 -44.84 -7.71 4.77
C LYS A 8 -45.61 -7.00 3.67
N LEU A 9 -44.94 -6.06 3.00
CA LEU A 9 -45.48 -5.43 1.81
C LEU A 9 -45.47 -6.47 0.68
N ASP A 10 -46.60 -6.66 0.01
CA ASP A 10 -46.63 -7.42 -1.23
C ASP A 10 -46.16 -6.50 -2.36
N LEU A 11 -44.93 -6.74 -2.85
CA LEU A 11 -44.33 -5.95 -3.93
C LEU A 11 -45.00 -6.24 -5.29
N ASN A 12 -45.67 -7.39 -5.42
CA ASN A 12 -46.38 -7.77 -6.64
C ASN A 12 -47.77 -7.15 -6.71
N GLN A 13 -48.30 -6.67 -5.58
CA GLN A 13 -49.57 -5.97 -5.56
C GLN A 13 -49.43 -4.59 -6.24
N PRO A 14 -50.28 -4.27 -7.23
CA PRO A 14 -50.28 -2.95 -7.85
C PRO A 14 -50.68 -1.88 -6.83
N LYS A 15 -50.05 -0.71 -6.90
CA LYS A 15 -50.30 0.39 -5.95
C LYS A 15 -51.68 1.03 -6.13
N ASN A 16 -52.19 1.00 -7.35
CA ASN A 16 -53.49 1.51 -7.79
C ASN A 16 -53.89 0.84 -9.13
N GLU A 17 -55.11 1.09 -9.61
CA GLU A 17 -55.61 0.52 -10.87
C GLU A 17 -54.76 0.95 -12.08
N GLU A 18 -54.27 2.19 -12.12
CA GLU A 18 -53.35 2.65 -13.17
C GLU A 18 -52.02 1.89 -13.20
N ASP A 19 -51.44 1.58 -12.04
CA ASP A 19 -50.22 0.76 -11.93
C ASP A 19 -50.48 -0.68 -12.40
N ALA A 20 -51.68 -1.22 -12.12
CA ALA A 20 -52.08 -2.55 -12.61
C ALA A 20 -52.11 -2.59 -14.15
N VAL A 21 -52.76 -1.61 -14.78
CA VAL A 21 -52.84 -1.51 -16.25
C VAL A 21 -51.44 -1.36 -16.87
N LYS A 22 -50.61 -0.46 -16.33
CA LYS A 22 -49.23 -0.25 -16.82
C LYS A 22 -48.36 -1.49 -16.69
N ARG A 23 -48.52 -2.28 -15.62
CA ARG A 23 -47.78 -3.56 -15.45
C ARG A 23 -48.19 -4.60 -16.48
N VAL A 24 -49.49 -4.72 -16.77
CA VAL A 24 -50.01 -5.66 -17.78
C VAL A 24 -49.52 -5.28 -19.17
N GLU A 25 -49.61 -4.00 -19.54
CA GLU A 25 -49.10 -3.50 -20.82
C GLU A 25 -47.60 -3.76 -20.97
N ARG A 26 -46.81 -3.45 -19.92
CA ARG A 26 -45.37 -3.70 -19.91
C ARG A 26 -45.05 -5.18 -20.04
N ALA A 27 -45.75 -6.06 -19.33
CA ALA A 27 -45.56 -7.50 -19.42
C ALA A 27 -45.89 -8.03 -20.83
N ALA A 28 -46.95 -7.53 -21.47
CA ALA A 28 -47.30 -7.89 -22.84
C ALA A 28 -46.22 -7.47 -23.85
N ILE A 29 -45.65 -6.27 -23.68
CA ILE A 29 -44.53 -5.78 -24.51
C ILE A 29 -43.28 -6.64 -24.29
N HIS A 30 -42.94 -6.95 -23.04
CA HIS A 30 -41.81 -7.81 -22.68
C HIS A 30 -41.96 -9.23 -23.24
N ALA A 31 -43.17 -9.78 -23.24
CA ALA A 31 -43.47 -11.09 -23.83
C ALA A 31 -43.25 -11.09 -25.36
N LYS A 32 -43.73 -10.06 -26.08
CA LYS A 32 -43.49 -9.91 -27.53
C LYS A 32 -42.01 -9.80 -27.85
N ALA A 33 -41.28 -8.98 -27.09
CA ALA A 33 -39.83 -8.84 -27.24
C ALA A 33 -39.11 -10.16 -27.00
N SER A 34 -39.44 -10.87 -25.91
CA SER A 34 -38.82 -12.16 -25.56
C SER A 34 -39.05 -13.23 -26.64
N ALA A 35 -40.26 -13.29 -27.22
CA ALA A 35 -40.58 -14.23 -28.30
C ALA A 35 -39.72 -13.99 -29.55
N PHE A 36 -39.51 -12.72 -29.93
CA PHE A 36 -38.61 -12.36 -31.03
C PHE A 36 -37.14 -12.72 -30.72
N LEU A 37 -36.68 -12.36 -29.51
CA LEU A 37 -35.30 -12.63 -29.09
C LEU A 37 -34.97 -14.13 -29.10
N GLN A 38 -35.90 -14.98 -28.66
CA GLN A 38 -35.73 -16.44 -28.70
C GLN A 38 -35.46 -16.97 -30.12
N GLN A 39 -36.09 -16.40 -31.14
CA GLN A 39 -35.84 -16.77 -32.54
C GLN A 39 -34.43 -16.36 -33.02
N LYS A 40 -33.82 -15.37 -32.37
CA LYS A 40 -32.51 -14.81 -32.72
C LYS A 40 -31.36 -15.40 -31.91
N SER A 41 -31.62 -16.20 -30.87
CA SER A 41 -30.57 -16.82 -30.03
C SER A 41 -29.54 -17.59 -30.85
N ALA A 42 -30.01 -18.46 -31.75
CA ALA A 42 -29.14 -19.29 -32.58
C ALA A 42 -28.23 -18.46 -33.50
N VAL A 43 -28.71 -17.30 -33.97
CA VAL A 43 -27.98 -16.44 -34.91
C VAL A 43 -26.95 -15.58 -34.18
N LEU A 44 -27.31 -14.99 -33.03
CA LEU A 44 -26.41 -14.11 -32.28
C LEU A 44 -25.15 -14.84 -31.78
N PHE A 45 -25.32 -16.11 -31.39
CA PHE A 45 -24.27 -16.95 -30.83
C PHE A 45 -23.85 -18.07 -31.79
N ALA A 46 -24.04 -17.88 -33.10
CA ALA A 46 -23.59 -18.83 -34.14
C ALA A 46 -22.07 -18.89 -34.20
N GLU A 47 -21.41 -17.75 -34.04
CA GLU A 47 -19.95 -17.64 -33.97
C GLU A 47 -19.52 -17.03 -32.62
N PRO A 48 -18.35 -17.43 -32.08
CA PRO A 48 -17.80 -16.79 -30.89
C PRO A 48 -17.53 -15.30 -31.10
N LEU A 49 -18.09 -14.47 -30.22
CA LEU A 49 -17.86 -13.04 -30.17
C LEU A 49 -16.58 -12.77 -29.37
N LYS A 50 -15.43 -12.91 -30.05
CA LYS A 50 -14.09 -12.91 -29.45
C LYS A 50 -13.79 -11.67 -28.62
N THR A 51 -14.00 -10.47 -29.17
CA THR A 51 -13.65 -9.22 -28.48
C THR A 51 -14.85 -8.58 -27.77
N LYS A 52 -14.57 -7.73 -26.78
CA LYS A 52 -15.62 -6.92 -26.12
C LYS A 52 -16.35 -6.01 -27.12
N VAL A 53 -15.66 -5.55 -28.15
CA VAL A 53 -16.23 -4.71 -29.21
C VAL A 53 -17.22 -5.52 -30.05
N ASP A 54 -16.86 -6.73 -30.45
CA ASP A 54 -17.75 -7.63 -31.20
C ASP A 54 -19.01 -7.95 -30.42
N ARG A 55 -18.89 -8.18 -29.10
CA ARG A 55 -20.03 -8.42 -28.21
C ARG A 55 -20.94 -7.21 -28.12
N LYS A 56 -20.39 -6.01 -27.90
CA LYS A 56 -21.19 -4.77 -27.90
C LYS A 56 -21.88 -4.55 -29.24
N ALA A 57 -21.20 -4.81 -30.35
CA ALA A 57 -21.78 -4.71 -31.69
C ALA A 57 -22.90 -5.73 -31.92
N GLY A 58 -22.73 -6.98 -31.46
CA GLY A 58 -23.75 -8.02 -31.52
C GLY A 58 -25.02 -7.64 -30.77
N VAL A 59 -24.87 -7.16 -29.53
CA VAL A 59 -26.01 -6.69 -28.72
C VAL A 59 -26.67 -5.46 -29.35
N ALA A 60 -25.89 -4.52 -29.89
CA ALA A 60 -26.43 -3.35 -30.58
C ALA A 60 -27.22 -3.72 -31.84
N ARG A 61 -26.74 -4.69 -32.63
CA ARG A 61 -27.49 -5.25 -33.77
C ARG A 61 -28.80 -5.87 -33.31
N LEU A 62 -28.78 -6.67 -32.25
CA LEU A 62 -29.98 -7.29 -31.70
C LEU A 62 -31.01 -6.25 -31.22
N LYS A 63 -30.56 -5.19 -30.54
CA LYS A 63 -31.42 -4.06 -30.13
C LYS A 63 -32.05 -3.38 -31.35
N LYS A 64 -31.26 -3.15 -32.41
CA LYS A 64 -31.75 -2.56 -33.66
C LYS A 64 -32.80 -3.45 -34.34
N GLU A 65 -32.53 -4.74 -34.51
CA GLU A 65 -33.48 -5.70 -35.11
C GLU A 65 -34.78 -5.80 -34.30
N LEU A 66 -34.68 -5.77 -32.95
CA LEU A 66 -35.85 -5.72 -32.09
C LEU A 66 -36.66 -4.43 -32.29
N GLN A 67 -36.00 -3.27 -32.39
CA GLN A 67 -36.69 -2.01 -32.67
C GLN A 67 -37.42 -2.03 -34.02
N GLU A 68 -36.81 -2.59 -35.06
CA GLU A 68 -37.39 -2.73 -36.40
C GLU A 68 -38.61 -3.66 -36.35
N HIS A 69 -38.52 -4.81 -35.70
CA HIS A 69 -39.65 -5.73 -35.55
C HIS A 69 -40.82 -5.13 -34.77
N LEU A 70 -40.55 -4.45 -33.65
CA LEU A 70 -41.59 -3.77 -32.87
C LEU A 70 -42.20 -2.58 -33.63
N GLN A 71 -41.47 -1.99 -34.59
CA GLN A 71 -42.00 -0.98 -35.49
C GLN A 71 -43.02 -1.52 -36.47
N GLU A 72 -42.74 -2.68 -37.06
CA GLU A 72 -43.66 -3.37 -37.95
C GLU A 72 -44.96 -3.75 -37.22
N LEU A 73 -44.86 -4.09 -35.93
CA LEU A 73 -46.01 -4.33 -35.05
C LEU A 73 -46.72 -3.05 -34.57
N GLN A 74 -46.36 -1.87 -35.11
CA GLN A 74 -46.95 -0.57 -34.79
C GLN A 74 -46.88 -0.18 -33.29
N ILE A 75 -45.87 -0.67 -32.57
CA ILE A 75 -45.68 -0.34 -31.15
C ILE A 75 -45.08 1.08 -31.02
N SER A 76 -45.52 1.84 -30.02
CA SER A 76 -45.07 3.21 -29.76
C SER A 76 -43.57 3.29 -29.45
N LYS A 77 -42.94 4.46 -29.67
CA LYS A 77 -41.50 4.65 -29.40
C LYS A 77 -41.15 4.47 -27.92
N ASP A 78 -42.01 4.92 -27.02
CA ASP A 78 -41.80 4.80 -25.57
C ASP A 78 -41.89 3.34 -25.11
N ASP A 79 -42.79 2.56 -25.70
CA ASP A 79 -42.93 1.14 -25.40
C ASP A 79 -41.81 0.29 -25.99
N ARG A 80 -41.27 0.67 -27.15
CA ARG A 80 -40.04 0.05 -27.68
C ARG A 80 -38.87 0.22 -26.74
N LYS A 81 -38.70 1.40 -26.13
CA LYS A 81 -37.64 1.64 -25.16
C LYS A 81 -37.78 0.75 -23.92
N LYS A 82 -39.00 0.52 -23.44
CA LYS A 82 -39.28 -0.44 -22.36
C LYS A 82 -38.97 -1.88 -22.76
N ALA A 83 -39.18 -2.22 -24.04
CA ALA A 83 -38.86 -3.54 -24.57
C ALA A 83 -37.34 -3.81 -24.60
N GLU A 84 -36.52 -2.80 -24.89
CA GLU A 84 -35.06 -2.96 -24.93
C GLU A 84 -34.44 -3.35 -23.59
N GLU A 85 -35.12 -3.04 -22.48
CA GLU A 85 -34.67 -3.38 -21.12
C GLU A 85 -34.53 -4.89 -20.91
N VAL A 86 -35.23 -5.73 -21.69
CA VAL A 86 -35.14 -7.20 -21.55
C VAL A 86 -33.98 -7.80 -22.33
N VAL A 87 -33.37 -7.05 -23.24
CA VAL A 87 -32.34 -7.59 -24.16
C VAL A 87 -31.10 -8.04 -23.40
N ASP A 88 -30.61 -7.22 -22.47
CA ASP A 88 -29.38 -7.52 -21.74
C ASP A 88 -29.57 -8.75 -20.84
N GLY A 89 -30.71 -8.83 -20.14
CA GLY A 89 -31.07 -10.01 -19.34
C GLY A 89 -31.29 -11.28 -20.17
N PHE A 90 -31.83 -11.15 -21.39
CA PHE A 90 -31.93 -12.27 -22.34
C PHE A 90 -30.55 -12.77 -22.77
N VAL A 91 -29.64 -11.86 -23.13
CA VAL A 91 -28.27 -12.22 -23.54
C VAL A 91 -27.54 -12.95 -22.41
N GLU A 92 -27.62 -12.45 -21.17
CA GLU A 92 -27.03 -13.12 -20.00
C GLU A 92 -27.63 -14.51 -19.76
N ALA A 93 -28.94 -14.66 -19.89
CA ALA A 93 -29.63 -15.95 -19.70
C ALA A 93 -29.23 -16.95 -20.79
N GLU A 94 -29.15 -16.54 -22.05
CA GLU A 94 -28.73 -17.41 -23.16
C GLU A 94 -27.26 -17.83 -23.05
N ILE A 95 -26.37 -16.93 -22.62
CA ILE A 95 -24.96 -17.27 -22.34
C ILE A 95 -24.91 -18.31 -21.22
N THR A 96 -25.64 -18.10 -20.12
CA THR A 96 -25.71 -19.05 -19.00
C THR A 96 -26.21 -20.42 -19.46
N ARG A 97 -27.27 -20.47 -20.29
CA ARG A 97 -27.79 -21.71 -20.88
C ARG A 97 -26.74 -22.42 -21.72
N LYS A 98 -26.09 -21.70 -22.64
CA LYS A 98 -25.03 -22.27 -23.51
C LYS A 98 -23.84 -22.79 -22.72
N ILE A 99 -23.43 -22.12 -21.65
CA ILE A 99 -22.37 -22.63 -20.76
C ILE A 99 -22.79 -23.94 -20.10
N LEU A 100 -24.04 -24.04 -19.62
CA LEU A 100 -24.54 -25.22 -18.92
C LEU A 100 -24.77 -26.41 -19.86
N ASP A 101 -25.27 -26.17 -21.08
CA ASP A 101 -25.69 -27.20 -22.03
C ASP A 101 -24.56 -27.62 -22.99
N GLU A 102 -23.71 -26.68 -23.41
CA GLU A 102 -22.74 -26.87 -24.51
C GLU A 102 -21.28 -26.62 -24.08
N ASP A 103 -21.02 -26.28 -22.81
CA ASP A 103 -19.70 -25.82 -22.32
C ASP A 103 -19.12 -24.65 -23.15
N TRP A 104 -20.01 -23.86 -23.76
CA TRP A 104 -19.67 -22.80 -24.70
C TRP A 104 -19.51 -21.45 -24.00
N ARG A 105 -18.39 -20.76 -24.23
CA ARG A 105 -18.15 -19.39 -23.76
C ARG A 105 -18.20 -18.38 -24.90
N ALA A 106 -18.57 -17.14 -24.56
CA ALA A 106 -18.78 -16.07 -25.55
C ALA A 106 -17.57 -15.79 -26.44
N ASP A 107 -16.35 -16.03 -25.96
CA ASP A 107 -15.10 -15.84 -26.71
C ASP A 107 -14.47 -17.13 -27.23
N GLY A 108 -15.14 -18.28 -27.06
CA GLY A 108 -14.70 -19.58 -27.54
C GLY A 108 -13.66 -20.30 -26.66
N ARG A 109 -13.36 -19.77 -25.46
CA ARG A 109 -12.47 -20.44 -24.51
C ARG A 109 -13.13 -21.67 -23.86
N ALA A 110 -12.30 -22.59 -23.40
CA ALA A 110 -12.73 -23.61 -22.46
C ALA A 110 -13.08 -23.00 -21.08
N LEU A 111 -13.83 -23.75 -20.27
CA LEU A 111 -14.25 -23.30 -18.93
C LEU A 111 -13.08 -23.05 -17.98
N ASP A 112 -11.95 -23.76 -18.15
CA ASP A 112 -10.76 -23.63 -17.31
C ASP A 112 -9.61 -22.82 -17.92
N GLN A 113 -9.86 -22.18 -19.07
CA GLN A 113 -8.84 -21.45 -19.80
C GLN A 113 -8.79 -19.96 -19.41
N ILE A 114 -7.59 -19.47 -19.11
CA ILE A 114 -7.30 -18.04 -18.89
C ILE A 114 -7.19 -17.33 -20.25
N ARG A 115 -7.53 -16.04 -20.31
CA ARG A 115 -7.22 -15.21 -21.48
C ARG A 115 -5.73 -15.00 -21.63
N GLU A 116 -5.33 -14.55 -22.82
CA GLU A 116 -3.96 -14.15 -23.11
C GLU A 116 -3.40 -13.20 -22.04
N LEU A 117 -2.23 -13.52 -21.52
CA LEU A 117 -1.58 -12.81 -20.43
C LEU A 117 -0.40 -12.00 -20.97
N GLY A 118 -0.19 -10.81 -20.40
CA GLY A 118 0.94 -9.95 -20.69
C GLY A 118 1.41 -9.22 -19.44
N CYS A 119 2.72 -9.11 -19.27
CA CYS A 119 3.34 -8.42 -18.13
C CYS A 119 4.48 -7.54 -18.63
N MET A 120 4.60 -6.34 -18.06
CA MET A 120 5.75 -5.44 -18.29
C MET A 120 6.08 -4.71 -16.99
N VAL A 121 7.35 -4.35 -16.81
CA VAL A 121 7.84 -3.56 -15.68
C VAL A 121 8.69 -2.39 -16.17
N GLY A 122 8.90 -1.36 -15.34
CA GLY A 122 9.79 -0.24 -15.68
C GLY A 122 9.30 0.66 -16.84
N LEU A 123 8.00 0.72 -17.09
CA LEU A 123 7.39 1.52 -18.17
C LEU A 123 7.50 3.03 -17.95
N MET A 124 7.42 3.49 -16.71
CA MET A 124 7.36 4.91 -16.40
C MET A 124 8.74 5.45 -15.96
N PRO A 125 9.33 6.42 -16.68
CA PRO A 125 10.73 6.83 -16.46
C PRO A 125 11.06 7.42 -15.08
N ARG A 126 10.07 7.97 -14.38
CA ARG A 126 10.26 8.77 -13.15
C ARG A 126 9.67 8.12 -11.90
N THR A 127 8.90 7.04 -12.03
CA THR A 127 8.33 6.35 -10.87
C THR A 127 9.37 5.53 -10.14
N HIS A 128 9.12 5.20 -8.87
CA HIS A 128 10.05 4.34 -8.13
C HIS A 128 9.95 2.90 -8.61
N GLY A 129 8.75 2.46 -9.00
CA GLY A 129 8.53 1.25 -9.78
C GLY A 129 7.21 1.31 -10.54
N SER A 130 7.10 0.51 -11.59
CA SER A 130 5.89 0.42 -12.40
C SER A 130 5.69 -0.99 -12.94
N GLY A 131 4.43 -1.38 -13.08
CA GLY A 131 4.04 -2.70 -13.56
C GLY A 131 2.76 -2.62 -14.36
N LEU A 132 2.77 -3.10 -15.60
CA LEU A 132 1.58 -3.27 -16.43
C LEU A 132 1.23 -4.74 -16.45
N PHE A 133 0.02 -5.05 -16.02
CA PHE A 133 -0.55 -6.38 -16.14
C PHE A 133 -1.72 -6.37 -17.13
N GLN A 134 -1.71 -7.31 -18.05
CA GLN A 134 -2.74 -7.50 -19.04
C GLN A 134 -3.25 -8.95 -19.00
N ARG A 135 -4.56 -9.10 -19.01
CA ARG A 135 -5.27 -10.38 -19.15
C ARG A 135 -6.45 -10.18 -20.10
N GLY A 136 -6.29 -10.63 -21.34
CA GLY A 136 -7.15 -10.29 -22.46
C GLY A 136 -7.33 -8.78 -22.57
N SER A 137 -8.58 -8.31 -22.51
CA SER A 137 -8.92 -6.87 -22.56
C SER A 137 -8.94 -6.17 -21.20
N THR A 138 -8.61 -6.87 -20.11
CA THR A 138 -8.39 -6.24 -18.80
C THR A 138 -6.93 -5.85 -18.68
N GLN A 139 -6.64 -4.56 -18.57
CA GLN A 139 -5.29 -4.02 -18.50
C GLN A 139 -5.20 -3.02 -17.35
N VAL A 140 -4.22 -3.19 -16.48
CA VAL A 140 -4.00 -2.35 -15.30
C VAL A 140 -2.54 -1.93 -15.22
N LEU A 141 -2.30 -0.62 -15.17
CA LEU A 141 -1.00 -0.03 -14.95
C LEU A 141 -0.88 0.39 -13.49
N SER A 142 0.04 -0.22 -12.76
CA SER A 142 0.33 0.09 -11.37
C SER A 142 1.65 0.86 -11.25
N SER A 143 1.67 1.82 -10.33
CA SER A 143 2.82 2.65 -10.02
C SER A 143 3.10 2.64 -8.52
N VAL A 144 4.37 2.53 -8.15
CA VAL A 144 4.83 2.58 -6.77
C VAL A 144 5.52 3.91 -6.50
N THR A 145 5.18 4.50 -5.35
CA THR A 145 5.89 5.62 -4.76
C THR A 145 6.30 5.22 -3.33
N LEU A 146 7.57 5.44 -3.04
CA LEU A 146 8.19 5.22 -1.73
C LEU A 146 8.37 6.59 -1.07
N GLY A 147 7.87 6.74 0.16
CA GLY A 147 8.02 7.93 0.98
C GLY A 147 8.78 7.64 2.26
N SER A 148 9.10 8.69 3.00
CA SER A 148 9.68 8.57 4.35
C SER A 148 8.74 7.84 5.32
N PRO A 149 9.28 7.33 6.43
CA PRO A 149 8.47 6.76 7.51
C PRO A 149 7.36 7.67 8.00
N GLY A 150 7.55 9.00 8.03
CA GLY A 150 6.52 9.95 8.47
C GLY A 150 5.34 10.17 7.51
N MET A 151 5.43 9.73 6.25
CA MET A 151 4.39 9.97 5.23
C MET A 151 3.22 8.98 5.25
N GLU A 152 3.03 8.28 6.37
CA GLU A 152 1.94 7.32 6.56
C GLU A 152 0.55 7.98 6.45
N GLN A 153 -0.43 7.19 6.01
CA GLN A 153 -1.81 7.63 5.99
C GLN A 153 -2.42 7.48 7.38
N THR A 154 -2.75 8.59 8.04
CA THR A 154 -3.54 8.58 9.27
C THR A 154 -5.01 8.30 8.94
N LEU A 155 -5.56 7.26 9.57
CA LEU A 155 -6.98 6.94 9.56
C LEU A 155 -7.56 7.35 10.91
N ASP A 156 -8.48 8.31 10.87
CA ASP A 156 -9.24 8.78 12.03
C ASP A 156 -10.70 8.35 11.85
N THR A 157 -11.13 7.40 12.69
CA THR A 157 -12.46 6.80 12.63
C THR A 157 -13.09 6.79 14.02
N MET A 158 -14.40 6.54 14.10
CA MET A 158 -15.09 6.46 15.39
C MET A 158 -14.57 5.33 16.30
N GLU A 159 -14.02 4.26 15.71
CA GLU A 159 -13.61 3.05 16.46
C GLU A 159 -12.11 3.03 16.76
N PHE A 160 -11.29 3.58 15.87
CA PHE A 160 -9.84 3.56 16.00
C PHE A 160 -9.17 4.72 15.28
N GLN A 161 -8.00 5.07 15.80
CA GLN A 161 -7.03 5.92 15.12
C GLN A 161 -5.79 5.06 14.82
N MET A 162 -5.44 4.93 13.54
CA MET A 162 -4.26 4.15 13.15
C MET A 162 -3.49 4.82 12.01
N LYS A 163 -2.22 4.45 11.85
CA LYS A 163 -1.41 4.85 10.70
C LYS A 163 -1.23 3.68 9.75
N LYS A 164 -1.37 3.96 8.46
CA LYS A 164 -1.15 3.01 7.36
C LYS A 164 0.17 3.31 6.66
N ARG A 165 1.12 2.40 6.82
CA ARG A 165 2.39 2.38 6.05
C ARG A 165 2.21 1.99 4.60
N TYR A 166 1.26 1.10 4.33
CA TYR A 166 0.93 0.67 2.97
C TYR A 166 -0.51 1.03 2.67
N PHE A 167 -0.73 1.67 1.52
CA PHE A 167 -2.07 1.98 1.04
C PHE A 167 -2.12 1.88 -0.49
N HIS A 168 -3.23 1.33 -0.96
CA HIS A 168 -3.48 1.08 -2.37
C HIS A 168 -4.62 1.96 -2.87
N HIS A 169 -4.33 2.80 -3.85
CA HIS A 169 -5.34 3.55 -4.58
C HIS A 169 -5.62 2.85 -5.90
N TYR A 170 -6.91 2.66 -6.16
CA TYR A 170 -7.38 2.01 -7.38
C TYR A 170 -8.31 2.99 -8.09
N ASN A 171 -8.02 3.26 -9.36
CA ASN A 171 -8.75 4.19 -10.19
C ASN A 171 -9.34 3.46 -11.39
N PHE A 172 -10.63 3.68 -11.64
CA PHE A 172 -11.39 3.05 -12.71
C PHE A 172 -11.99 4.13 -13.62
N PRO A 173 -11.18 4.73 -14.51
CA PRO A 173 -11.64 5.78 -15.38
C PRO A 173 -12.68 5.25 -16.39
N SER A 174 -13.60 6.13 -16.82
CA SER A 174 -14.73 5.77 -17.68
C SER A 174 -14.31 5.20 -19.05
N TYR A 175 -13.19 5.66 -19.58
CA TYR A 175 -12.65 5.16 -20.84
C TYR A 175 -12.27 3.66 -20.76
N SER A 176 -11.99 3.12 -19.58
CA SER A 176 -11.57 1.72 -19.40
C SER A 176 -12.64 0.70 -19.84
N VAL A 177 -13.90 1.11 -19.87
CA VAL A 177 -15.04 0.33 -20.37
C VAL A 177 -15.57 0.85 -21.71
N GLY A 178 -14.94 1.90 -22.26
CA GLY A 178 -15.37 2.58 -23.48
C GLY A 178 -16.60 3.47 -23.27
N GLU A 179 -16.75 4.07 -22.10
CA GLU A 179 -17.84 4.99 -21.77
C GLU A 179 -17.30 6.41 -21.51
N THR A 180 -18.18 7.41 -21.60
CA THR A 180 -17.87 8.80 -21.29
C THR A 180 -18.59 9.23 -20.03
N LYS A 181 -17.85 9.56 -18.97
CA LYS A 181 -18.38 10.13 -17.72
C LYS A 181 -17.37 11.12 -17.14
N GLY A 182 -17.86 12.20 -16.54
CA GLY A 182 -17.01 13.20 -15.88
C GLY A 182 -16.19 12.60 -14.74
N ASN A 183 -14.92 12.98 -14.65
CA ASN A 183 -14.03 12.57 -13.56
C ASN A 183 -14.45 13.28 -12.25
N ARG A 184 -14.74 12.47 -11.23
CA ARG A 184 -14.98 12.91 -9.85
C ARG A 184 -14.04 12.12 -8.92
N GLY A 185 -14.14 12.34 -7.61
CA GLY A 185 -13.46 11.51 -6.63
C GLY A 185 -13.87 10.02 -6.72
N PRO A 186 -13.09 9.12 -6.12
CA PRO A 186 -13.29 7.68 -6.24
C PRO A 186 -14.63 7.25 -5.66
N GLY A 187 -15.34 6.39 -6.38
CA GLY A 187 -16.58 5.78 -5.95
C GLY A 187 -16.38 4.59 -5.00
N ARG A 188 -17.49 4.08 -4.44
CA ARG A 188 -17.48 2.91 -3.54
C ARG A 188 -16.78 1.68 -4.12
N ARG A 189 -17.00 1.41 -5.42
CA ARG A 189 -16.41 0.24 -6.10
C ARG A 189 -14.90 0.36 -6.23
N GLU A 190 -14.40 1.54 -6.54
CA GLU A 190 -12.96 1.82 -6.65
C GLU A 190 -12.27 1.64 -5.30
N ILE A 191 -12.84 2.21 -4.24
CA ILE A 191 -12.35 2.03 -2.87
C ILE A 191 -12.38 0.56 -2.45
N GLY A 192 -13.49 -0.16 -2.72
CA GLY A 192 -13.61 -1.58 -2.40
C GLY A 192 -12.63 -2.48 -3.15
N HIS A 193 -12.39 -2.22 -4.44
CA HIS A 193 -11.41 -2.94 -5.24
C HIS A 193 -9.97 -2.64 -4.79
N GLY A 194 -9.66 -1.38 -4.49
CA GLY A 194 -8.36 -0.99 -3.92
C GLY A 194 -8.10 -1.68 -2.58
N ALA A 195 -9.09 -1.67 -1.68
CA ALA A 195 -8.98 -2.36 -0.40
C ALA A 195 -8.79 -3.89 -0.54
N LEU A 196 -9.42 -4.53 -1.54
CA LEU A 196 -9.21 -5.95 -1.81
C LEU A 196 -7.77 -6.23 -2.27
N ALA A 197 -7.25 -5.42 -3.21
CA ALA A 197 -5.87 -5.55 -3.68
C ALA A 197 -4.87 -5.26 -2.55
N GLU A 198 -5.16 -4.26 -1.70
CA GLU A 198 -4.36 -3.95 -0.54
C GLU A 198 -4.26 -5.14 0.43
N ARG A 199 -5.42 -5.71 0.80
CA ARG A 199 -5.50 -6.90 1.68
C ARG A 199 -4.79 -8.11 1.09
N ALA A 200 -4.78 -8.26 -0.23
CA ALA A 200 -4.08 -9.35 -0.90
C ALA A 200 -2.54 -9.24 -0.79
N LEU A 201 -2.01 -8.01 -0.70
CA LEU A 201 -0.57 -7.75 -0.68
C LEU A 201 -0.01 -7.56 0.74
N MET A 202 -0.81 -7.06 1.67
CA MET A 202 -0.38 -6.86 3.07
C MET A 202 0.37 -8.06 3.69
N PRO A 203 -0.07 -9.33 3.52
CA PRO A 203 0.60 -10.46 4.15
C PRO A 203 2.02 -10.74 3.64
N VAL A 204 2.39 -10.24 2.46
CA VAL A 204 3.71 -10.48 1.83
C VAL A 204 4.64 -9.28 1.89
N LEU A 205 4.17 -8.13 2.39
CA LEU A 205 5.00 -6.93 2.54
C LEU A 205 6.13 -7.17 3.56
N PRO A 206 7.28 -6.50 3.38
CA PRO A 206 8.35 -6.55 4.36
C PRO A 206 7.95 -5.85 5.65
N ALA A 207 8.53 -6.32 6.75
CA ALA A 207 8.46 -5.66 8.04
C ALA A 207 9.03 -4.22 7.96
N ARG A 208 8.68 -3.39 8.95
CA ARG A 208 9.07 -1.97 8.98
C ARG A 208 10.58 -1.79 9.08
N GLU A 209 11.23 -2.54 9.98
CA GLU A 209 12.64 -2.41 10.28
C GLU A 209 13.59 -2.65 9.08
N PRO A 210 13.49 -3.75 8.31
CA PRO A 210 14.35 -3.97 7.15
C PRO A 210 13.98 -3.11 5.93
N PHE A 211 12.80 -2.47 5.93
CA PHE A 211 12.35 -1.65 4.81
C PHE A 211 11.50 -0.46 5.30
N PRO A 212 12.11 0.59 5.90
CA PRO A 212 11.40 1.64 6.62
C PRO A 212 10.73 2.69 5.71
N TYR A 213 10.12 2.27 4.61
CA TYR A 213 9.42 3.15 3.67
C TYR A 213 7.92 3.12 3.88
N THR A 214 7.29 4.28 3.73
CA THR A 214 5.87 4.33 3.40
C THR A 214 5.69 3.96 1.93
N ILE A 215 4.73 3.09 1.63
CA ILE A 215 4.54 2.53 0.29
C ILE A 215 3.14 2.90 -0.20
N ARG A 216 3.09 3.72 -1.24
CA ARG A 216 1.87 4.03 -1.97
C ARG A 216 1.87 3.29 -3.29
N VAL A 217 0.80 2.55 -3.56
CA VAL A 217 0.53 1.98 -4.88
C VAL A 217 -0.68 2.68 -5.48
N VAL A 218 -0.58 3.06 -6.75
CA VAL A 218 -1.72 3.54 -7.53
C VAL A 218 -1.91 2.60 -8.72
N SER A 219 -3.10 2.05 -8.89
CA SER A 219 -3.45 1.21 -10.04
C SER A 219 -4.48 1.91 -10.91
N GLU A 220 -4.08 2.23 -12.13
CA GLU A 220 -4.91 2.83 -13.17
C GLU A 220 -5.42 1.72 -14.09
N VAL A 221 -6.74 1.53 -14.15
CA VAL A 221 -7.33 0.55 -15.07
C VAL A 221 -7.44 1.18 -16.46
N LEU A 222 -6.66 0.66 -17.40
CA LEU A 222 -6.63 1.13 -18.79
C LEU A 222 -7.70 0.46 -19.65
N GLY A 223 -8.04 -0.79 -19.32
CA GLY A 223 -9.11 -1.55 -19.96
C GLY A 223 -9.72 -2.54 -18.97
N SER A 224 -11.03 -2.79 -19.07
CA SER A 224 -11.72 -3.74 -18.20
C SER A 224 -12.73 -4.58 -18.97
N ASN A 225 -12.58 -5.89 -18.91
CA ASN A 225 -13.54 -6.88 -19.38
C ASN A 225 -13.60 -8.08 -18.42
N GLY A 226 -13.57 -7.83 -17.12
CA GLY A 226 -13.56 -8.86 -16.08
C GLY A 226 -12.46 -8.64 -15.07
N SER A 227 -12.85 -8.59 -13.80
CA SER A 227 -12.04 -8.48 -12.58
C SER A 227 -10.71 -7.74 -12.73
N SER A 228 -10.82 -6.44 -13.00
CA SER A 228 -9.70 -5.50 -12.95
C SER A 228 -9.10 -5.33 -11.55
N SER A 229 -9.81 -5.71 -10.48
CA SER A 229 -9.24 -5.75 -9.12
C SER A 229 -8.13 -6.80 -8.99
N MET A 230 -8.31 -7.99 -9.57
CA MET A 230 -7.25 -9.01 -9.62
C MET A 230 -6.11 -8.60 -10.56
N GLY A 231 -6.44 -7.91 -11.66
CA GLY A 231 -5.43 -7.26 -12.50
C GLY A 231 -4.60 -6.22 -11.73
N ALA A 232 -5.23 -5.43 -10.86
CA ALA A 232 -4.54 -4.49 -9.99
C ALA A 232 -3.65 -5.19 -8.97
N THR A 233 -4.07 -6.32 -8.39
CA THR A 233 -3.20 -7.13 -7.52
C THR A 233 -1.93 -7.57 -8.26
N CYS A 234 -2.07 -8.16 -9.45
CA CYS A 234 -0.93 -8.60 -10.24
C CYS A 234 -0.01 -7.44 -10.67
N GLY A 235 -0.59 -6.35 -11.20
CA GLY A 235 0.16 -5.16 -11.59
C GLY A 235 0.90 -4.52 -10.41
N SER A 236 0.28 -4.51 -9.22
CA SER A 236 0.88 -3.98 -8.01
C SER A 236 2.05 -4.83 -7.54
N THR A 237 1.94 -6.16 -7.59
CA THR A 237 3.07 -7.06 -7.30
C THR A 237 4.25 -6.76 -8.22
N LEU A 238 4.01 -6.68 -9.54
CA LEU A 238 5.04 -6.34 -10.52
C LEU A 238 5.69 -4.99 -10.22
N ALA A 239 4.89 -3.96 -9.94
CA ALA A 239 5.38 -2.61 -9.63
C ALA A 239 6.17 -2.56 -8.32
N LEU A 240 5.78 -3.32 -7.29
CA LEU A 240 6.49 -3.41 -6.01
C LEU A 240 7.85 -4.10 -6.18
N MET A 241 7.89 -5.19 -6.93
CA MET A 241 9.15 -5.88 -7.26
C MET A 241 10.07 -4.98 -8.11
N ASP A 242 9.51 -4.28 -9.09
CA ASP A 242 10.25 -3.31 -9.92
C ASP A 242 10.79 -2.13 -9.09
N ALA A 243 10.07 -1.71 -8.04
CA ALA A 243 10.53 -0.69 -7.10
C ALA A 243 11.62 -1.17 -6.14
N GLY A 244 11.97 -2.45 -6.15
CA GLY A 244 12.93 -3.06 -5.21
C GLY A 244 12.36 -3.26 -3.81
N VAL A 245 11.02 -3.31 -3.66
CA VAL A 245 10.40 -3.67 -2.38
C VAL A 245 10.63 -5.16 -2.14
N PRO A 246 11.28 -5.56 -1.02
CA PRO A 246 11.59 -6.96 -0.74
C PRO A 246 10.33 -7.71 -0.28
N LEU A 247 9.46 -8.06 -1.22
CA LEU A 247 8.29 -8.91 -0.98
C LEU A 247 8.73 -10.31 -0.57
N ARG A 248 8.02 -10.90 0.39
CA ARG A 248 8.28 -12.28 0.84
C ARG A 248 8.03 -13.31 -0.25
N ALA A 249 7.02 -13.07 -1.10
CA ALA A 249 6.71 -13.85 -2.29
C ALA A 249 5.81 -13.03 -3.24
N PRO A 250 5.84 -13.27 -4.57
CA PRO A 250 4.92 -12.64 -5.51
C PRO A 250 3.47 -13.12 -5.27
N VAL A 251 2.52 -12.20 -5.45
CA VAL A 251 1.08 -12.46 -5.33
C VAL A 251 0.40 -12.26 -6.68
N ALA A 252 -0.39 -13.24 -7.10
CA ALA A 252 -1.28 -13.13 -8.25
C ALA A 252 -2.74 -13.30 -7.83
N GLY A 253 -3.64 -12.72 -8.63
CA GLY A 253 -5.09 -12.80 -8.43
C GLY A 253 -5.80 -13.36 -9.65
N ILE A 254 -6.84 -14.14 -9.42
CA ILE A 254 -7.75 -14.64 -10.46
C ILE A 254 -9.20 -14.46 -10.01
N ALA A 255 -10.09 -14.21 -10.97
CA ALA A 255 -11.52 -14.22 -10.74
C ALA A 255 -12.14 -15.45 -11.37
N MET A 256 -12.88 -16.18 -10.55
CA MET A 256 -13.63 -17.35 -10.92
C MET A 256 -15.10 -16.98 -11.03
N GLY A 257 -15.76 -17.62 -11.97
CA GLY A 257 -17.17 -17.49 -12.24
C GLY A 257 -17.93 -18.77 -11.92
N MET A 258 -19.25 -18.68 -11.95
CA MET A 258 -20.12 -19.84 -12.02
C MET A 258 -21.32 -19.52 -12.90
N ALA A 259 -21.69 -20.46 -13.76
CA ALA A 259 -23.03 -20.50 -14.35
C ALA A 259 -23.87 -21.52 -13.58
N SER A 260 -25.12 -21.19 -13.25
CA SER A 260 -25.99 -22.11 -12.54
C SER A 260 -27.44 -22.05 -12.96
N ASP A 261 -28.12 -23.17 -12.74
CA ASP A 261 -29.57 -23.29 -12.77
C ASP A 261 -30.02 -24.02 -11.49
N GLU A 262 -30.42 -23.24 -10.48
CA GLU A 262 -30.86 -23.76 -9.17
C GLU A 262 -32.09 -24.67 -9.28
N LYS A 263 -32.93 -24.50 -10.32
CA LYS A 263 -34.13 -25.34 -10.50
C LYS A 263 -33.77 -26.75 -10.92
N THR A 264 -32.71 -26.88 -11.71
CA THR A 264 -32.21 -28.18 -12.21
C THR A 264 -30.97 -28.68 -11.46
N ASN A 265 -30.50 -27.92 -10.46
CA ASN A 265 -29.32 -28.21 -9.65
C ASN A 265 -28.05 -28.41 -10.50
N ARG A 266 -27.92 -27.65 -11.61
CA ARG A 266 -26.77 -27.70 -12.53
C ARG A 266 -25.84 -26.52 -12.29
N TYR A 267 -24.54 -26.78 -12.25
CA TYR A 267 -23.50 -25.79 -11.98
C TYR A 267 -22.26 -26.04 -12.86
N LYS A 268 -21.65 -24.96 -13.36
CA LYS A 268 -20.38 -24.99 -14.09
C LYS A 268 -19.47 -23.86 -13.61
N VAL A 269 -18.25 -24.20 -13.20
CA VAL A 269 -17.25 -23.23 -12.73
C VAL A 269 -16.45 -22.67 -13.90
N LEU A 270 -16.23 -21.36 -13.90
CA LEU A 270 -15.55 -20.63 -14.96
C LEU A 270 -14.24 -20.05 -14.44
N THR A 271 -13.17 -20.19 -15.20
CA THR A 271 -11.90 -19.51 -14.96
C THR A 271 -11.84 -18.21 -15.72
N ASP A 272 -11.36 -17.17 -15.06
CA ASP A 272 -11.16 -15.85 -15.64
C ASP A 272 -12.49 -15.28 -16.21
N LEU A 273 -13.42 -15.05 -15.29
CA LEU A 273 -14.78 -14.56 -15.55
C LEU A 273 -14.78 -13.24 -16.33
N GLN A 274 -15.68 -13.14 -17.32
CA GLN A 274 -15.96 -11.91 -18.07
C GLN A 274 -17.24 -11.22 -17.63
N ASP A 275 -17.35 -9.92 -17.94
CA ASP A 275 -18.52 -9.10 -17.58
C ASP A 275 -19.85 -9.72 -18.05
N LEU A 276 -19.90 -10.34 -19.24
CA LEU A 276 -21.12 -10.95 -19.81
C LEU A 276 -21.44 -12.36 -19.27
N GLU A 277 -20.50 -12.96 -18.56
CA GLU A 277 -20.66 -14.28 -17.95
C GLU A 277 -21.19 -14.16 -16.50
N ASP A 278 -21.31 -12.95 -15.97
CA ASP A 278 -21.80 -12.65 -14.61
C ASP A 278 -23.34 -12.49 -14.57
N GLY A 279 -24.05 -13.50 -15.10
CA GLY A 279 -25.50 -13.50 -15.21
C GLY A 279 -26.26 -13.79 -13.91
N ALA A 280 -27.58 -13.93 -14.02
CA ALA A 280 -28.44 -14.40 -12.93
C ALA A 280 -28.06 -15.83 -12.50
N GLY A 281 -27.98 -16.07 -11.19
CA GLY A 281 -27.45 -17.33 -10.65
C GLY A 281 -25.92 -17.46 -10.74
N GLY A 282 -25.23 -16.38 -11.12
CA GLY A 282 -23.78 -16.35 -11.16
C GLY A 282 -23.11 -16.24 -9.78
N MET A 283 -21.81 -16.49 -9.77
CA MET A 283 -20.91 -16.24 -8.64
C MET A 283 -19.67 -15.50 -9.15
N ASP A 284 -19.28 -14.41 -8.50
CA ASP A 284 -17.99 -13.72 -8.69
C ASP A 284 -17.09 -14.04 -7.50
N PHE A 285 -16.17 -14.98 -7.70
CA PHE A 285 -15.24 -15.44 -6.67
C PHE A 285 -13.82 -14.99 -7.01
N LYS A 286 -13.34 -13.98 -6.28
CA LYS A 286 -11.99 -13.43 -6.42
C LYS A 286 -11.05 -14.06 -5.41
N ILE A 287 -9.89 -14.52 -5.88
CA ILE A 287 -8.90 -15.17 -5.04
C ILE A 287 -7.51 -14.73 -5.42
N ALA A 288 -6.76 -14.29 -4.42
CA ALA A 288 -5.39 -13.84 -4.56
C ALA A 288 -4.48 -14.61 -3.61
N GLY A 289 -3.23 -14.80 -4.01
CA GLY A 289 -2.26 -15.52 -3.18
C GLY A 289 -0.93 -15.76 -3.86
N THR A 290 -0.07 -16.42 -3.11
CA THR A 290 1.25 -16.89 -3.54
C THR A 290 1.16 -18.34 -4.03
N ARG A 291 2.32 -18.94 -4.32
CA ARG A 291 2.43 -20.39 -4.54
C ARG A 291 2.09 -21.20 -3.28
N GLU A 292 2.42 -20.66 -2.11
CA GLU A 292 2.29 -21.35 -0.82
C GLU A 292 0.89 -21.23 -0.21
N GLY A 293 0.15 -20.17 -0.53
CA GLY A 293 -1.12 -19.93 0.13
C GLY A 293 -1.97 -18.84 -0.48
N ILE A 294 -3.18 -18.68 0.08
CA ILE A 294 -4.13 -17.64 -0.29
C ILE A 294 -3.92 -16.46 0.67
N THR A 295 -3.82 -15.25 0.13
CA THR A 295 -3.66 -14.02 0.93
C THR A 295 -4.97 -13.28 1.11
N ALA A 296 -5.85 -13.32 0.11
CA ALA A 296 -7.18 -12.73 0.18
C ALA A 296 -8.18 -13.49 -0.69
N MET A 297 -9.43 -13.48 -0.26
CA MET A 297 -10.56 -13.96 -1.04
C MET A 297 -11.77 -13.04 -0.84
N GLN A 298 -12.59 -12.91 -1.88
CA GLN A 298 -13.88 -12.24 -1.85
C GLN A 298 -14.84 -13.06 -2.69
N MET A 299 -16.02 -13.35 -2.14
CA MET A 299 -17.06 -14.10 -2.83
C MET A 299 -18.34 -13.29 -2.81
N ASP A 300 -18.91 -13.07 -4.00
CA ASP A 300 -20.26 -12.56 -4.18
C ASP A 300 -21.06 -13.64 -4.93
N THR A 301 -22.24 -13.98 -4.42
CA THR A 301 -23.11 -15.00 -5.03
C THR A 301 -24.52 -14.47 -5.21
N LYS A 302 -25.09 -14.76 -6.37
CA LYS A 302 -26.48 -14.45 -6.72
C LYS A 302 -27.42 -15.63 -6.48
N THR A 303 -26.92 -16.74 -5.93
CA THR A 303 -27.68 -17.94 -5.60
C THR A 303 -28.10 -17.97 -4.13
N SER A 304 -29.06 -18.82 -3.78
CA SER A 304 -29.48 -19.07 -2.39
C SER A 304 -28.41 -19.77 -1.55
N GLY A 305 -27.51 -20.50 -2.21
CA GLY A 305 -26.38 -21.20 -1.62
C GLY A 305 -25.47 -21.81 -2.68
N LEU A 306 -24.35 -22.39 -2.26
CA LEU A 306 -23.38 -23.05 -3.15
C LEU A 306 -23.14 -24.48 -2.67
N PRO A 307 -23.25 -25.49 -3.55
CA PRO A 307 -22.85 -26.85 -3.22
C PRO A 307 -21.36 -26.91 -2.87
N PHE A 308 -21.00 -27.72 -1.87
CA PHE A 308 -19.61 -27.80 -1.40
C PHE A 308 -18.64 -28.29 -2.49
N ASP A 309 -19.09 -29.17 -3.39
CA ASP A 309 -18.27 -29.66 -4.50
C ASP A 309 -17.91 -28.55 -5.49
N VAL A 310 -18.82 -27.61 -5.74
CA VAL A 310 -18.58 -26.44 -6.59
C VAL A 310 -17.53 -25.53 -5.96
N VAL A 311 -17.60 -25.34 -4.64
CA VAL A 311 -16.59 -24.58 -3.89
C VAL A 311 -15.22 -25.27 -4.00
N LYS A 312 -15.14 -26.58 -3.77
CA LYS A 312 -13.89 -27.36 -3.88
C LYS A 312 -13.29 -27.30 -5.29
N GLN A 313 -14.12 -27.43 -6.32
CA GLN A 313 -13.72 -27.28 -7.72
C GLN A 313 -13.16 -25.87 -7.97
N THR A 314 -13.86 -24.84 -7.50
CA THR A 314 -13.45 -23.44 -7.64
C THR A 314 -12.05 -23.19 -7.06
N PHE A 315 -11.77 -23.67 -5.85
CA PHE A 315 -10.42 -23.53 -5.25
C PHE A 315 -9.33 -24.26 -6.03
N THR A 316 -9.64 -25.47 -6.53
CA THR A 316 -8.68 -26.28 -7.30
C THR A 316 -8.32 -25.61 -8.62
N GLN A 317 -9.34 -25.17 -9.36
CA GLN A 317 -9.20 -24.51 -10.65
C GLN A 317 -8.57 -23.13 -10.51
N ALA A 318 -8.94 -22.37 -9.48
CA ALA A 318 -8.31 -21.10 -9.16
C ALA A 318 -6.83 -21.24 -8.82
N LYS A 319 -6.44 -22.30 -8.10
CA LYS A 319 -5.02 -22.55 -7.80
C LYS A 319 -4.23 -22.77 -9.08
N LYS A 320 -4.71 -23.62 -10.00
CA LYS A 320 -4.09 -23.84 -11.31
C LYS A 320 -3.91 -22.52 -12.06
N ALA A 321 -4.98 -21.74 -12.16
CA ALA A 321 -4.96 -20.48 -12.90
C ALA A 321 -4.06 -19.41 -12.26
N ARG A 322 -4.05 -19.33 -10.93
CA ARG A 322 -3.17 -18.42 -10.19
C ARG A 322 -1.70 -18.74 -10.40
N LEU A 323 -1.33 -20.03 -10.42
CA LEU A 323 0.04 -20.47 -10.64
C LEU A 323 0.52 -20.14 -12.06
N GLU A 324 -0.34 -20.32 -13.08
CA GLU A 324 -0.03 -19.94 -14.46
C GLU A 324 0.25 -18.42 -14.59
N ILE A 325 -0.53 -17.59 -13.90
CA ILE A 325 -0.28 -16.14 -13.86
C ILE A 325 1.04 -15.82 -13.14
N LEU A 326 1.34 -16.50 -12.03
CA LEU A 326 2.61 -16.35 -11.32
C LEU A 326 3.81 -16.75 -12.19
N ASP A 327 3.69 -17.84 -12.96
CA ASP A 327 4.75 -18.29 -13.87
C ASP A 327 5.12 -17.19 -14.88
N LEU A 328 4.13 -16.51 -15.49
CA LEU A 328 4.40 -15.39 -16.40
C LEU A 328 5.01 -14.18 -15.67
N MET A 329 4.49 -13.85 -14.48
CA MET A 329 5.00 -12.72 -13.70
C MET A 329 6.47 -12.93 -13.34
N GLU A 330 6.83 -14.13 -12.90
CA GLU A 330 8.22 -14.51 -12.57
C GLU A 330 9.12 -14.58 -13.80
N GLN A 331 8.61 -14.95 -14.98
CA GLN A 331 9.35 -14.82 -16.24
C GLN A 331 9.68 -13.35 -16.58
N THR A 332 8.81 -12.42 -16.20
CA THR A 332 9.00 -10.98 -16.47
C THR A 332 9.93 -10.33 -15.45
N ILE A 333 9.77 -10.66 -14.16
CA ILE A 333 10.60 -10.17 -13.07
C ILE A 333 10.79 -11.31 -12.04
N PRO A 334 11.91 -12.06 -12.09
CA PRO A 334 12.09 -13.25 -11.24
C PRO A 334 12.14 -12.96 -9.74
N ALA A 335 12.62 -11.78 -9.36
CA ALA A 335 12.77 -11.34 -7.98
C ALA A 335 12.67 -9.82 -7.90
N PRO A 336 12.37 -9.23 -6.72
CA PRO A 336 12.49 -7.79 -6.51
C PRO A 336 13.86 -7.27 -6.93
N ARG A 337 13.92 -6.07 -7.50
CA ARG A 337 15.20 -5.45 -7.86
C ARG A 337 16.08 -5.29 -6.62
N ALA A 338 17.37 -5.58 -6.76
CA ALA A 338 18.34 -5.45 -5.68
C ALA A 338 18.53 -3.99 -5.23
N GLU A 339 18.42 -3.06 -6.16
CA GLU A 339 18.56 -1.62 -5.90
C GLU A 339 17.24 -0.89 -6.14
N LEU A 340 16.91 0.03 -5.23
CA LEU A 340 15.80 0.97 -5.43
C LEU A 340 16.11 1.95 -6.56
N SER A 341 15.04 2.48 -7.17
CA SER A 341 15.13 3.57 -8.16
C SER A 341 16.00 4.72 -7.69
N LYS A 342 16.76 5.32 -8.61
CA LYS A 342 17.56 6.54 -8.37
C LYS A 342 16.73 7.75 -7.93
N TYR A 343 15.41 7.73 -8.19
CA TYR A 343 14.48 8.77 -7.75
C TYR A 343 13.83 8.47 -6.41
N ALA A 344 13.93 7.22 -5.94
CA ALA A 344 13.44 6.87 -4.62
C ALA A 344 14.30 7.55 -3.55
N PRO A 345 13.68 8.08 -2.49
CA PRO A 345 14.45 8.55 -1.36
C PRO A 345 15.25 7.37 -0.77
N ARG A 346 16.46 7.64 -0.31
CA ARG A 346 17.22 6.71 0.52
C ARG A 346 16.89 6.97 1.98
N ILE A 347 17.04 5.95 2.82
CA ILE A 347 16.88 6.05 4.27
C ILE A 347 18.14 5.48 4.91
N VAL A 348 18.75 6.25 5.80
CA VAL A 348 19.79 5.77 6.71
C VAL A 348 19.18 5.72 8.10
N SER A 349 19.18 4.52 8.68
CA SER A 349 18.74 4.27 10.04
C SER A 349 19.94 4.02 10.97
N PHE A 350 19.91 4.60 12.16
CA PHE A 350 20.88 4.34 13.22
C PHE A 350 20.24 4.61 14.58
N HIS A 351 20.79 4.00 15.63
CA HIS A 351 20.32 4.22 16.99
C HIS A 351 21.16 5.30 17.68
N ILE A 352 20.49 6.13 18.47
CA ILE A 352 21.08 7.05 19.43
C ILE A 352 20.60 6.67 20.83
N ASN A 353 21.25 7.19 21.87
CA ASN A 353 20.76 7.02 23.23
C ASN A 353 19.39 7.72 23.39
N PRO A 354 18.33 7.04 23.86
CA PRO A 354 17.01 7.63 24.09
C PRO A 354 17.03 8.92 24.91
N ASP A 355 17.93 9.03 25.89
CA ASP A 355 18.05 10.22 26.75
C ASP A 355 18.46 11.47 25.96
N ARG A 356 19.11 11.28 24.80
CA ARG A 356 19.65 12.34 23.94
C ARG A 356 18.75 12.72 22.78
N ILE A 357 17.57 12.10 22.65
CA ILE A 357 16.57 12.49 21.64
C ILE A 357 16.23 13.99 21.78
N ARG A 358 16.16 14.49 23.02
CA ARG A 358 15.88 15.91 23.31
C ARG A 358 16.95 16.86 22.77
N ASP A 359 18.20 16.43 22.69
CA ASP A 359 19.30 17.23 22.14
C ASP A 359 19.16 17.41 20.62
N VAL A 360 18.70 16.36 19.94
CA VAL A 360 18.49 16.37 18.48
C VAL A 360 17.25 17.19 18.11
N ILE A 361 16.14 17.02 18.84
CA ILE A 361 14.92 17.80 18.62
C ILE A 361 15.18 19.28 18.96
N GLY A 362 15.85 19.52 20.09
CA GLY A 362 16.08 20.85 20.63
C GLY A 362 14.80 21.51 21.19
N PRO A 363 14.93 22.70 21.82
CA PRO A 363 13.78 23.40 22.39
C PRO A 363 12.76 23.75 21.30
N GLY A 364 11.53 23.24 21.45
CA GLY A 364 10.44 23.45 20.50
C GLY A 364 10.67 22.86 19.09
N GLY A 365 11.58 21.89 18.94
CA GLY A 365 11.92 21.33 17.63
C GLY A 365 12.84 22.22 16.79
N LYS A 366 13.46 23.25 17.36
CA LYS A 366 14.26 24.22 16.59
C LYS A 366 15.44 23.57 15.86
N ILE A 367 16.17 22.67 16.53
CA ILE A 367 17.40 22.06 15.99
C ILE A 367 17.06 21.09 14.85
N ILE A 368 16.10 20.19 15.09
CA ILE A 368 15.67 19.24 14.04
C ILE A 368 15.11 19.96 12.81
N ASN A 369 14.32 21.02 13.01
CA ASN A 369 13.79 21.84 11.90
C ASN A 369 14.90 22.59 11.15
N GLU A 370 15.95 23.03 11.84
CA GLU A 370 17.13 23.67 11.23
C GLU A 370 17.91 22.68 10.35
N ILE A 371 18.13 21.45 10.83
CA ILE A 371 18.79 20.39 10.04
C ILE A 371 17.95 20.04 8.79
N ILE A 372 16.63 19.87 8.97
CA ILE A 372 15.67 19.60 7.89
C ILE A 372 15.73 20.71 6.83
N ALA A 373 15.66 21.97 7.25
CA ALA A 373 15.67 23.12 6.34
C ALA A 373 17.01 23.29 5.61
N THR A 374 18.13 23.06 6.30
CA THR A 374 19.48 23.26 5.76
C THR A 374 19.83 22.23 4.69
N TYR A 375 19.53 20.95 4.95
CA TYR A 375 19.91 19.86 4.04
C TYR A 375 18.77 19.35 3.17
N ASN A 376 17.55 19.86 3.35
CA ASN A 376 16.34 19.39 2.68
C ASN A 376 16.16 17.86 2.85
N VAL A 377 16.26 17.41 4.10
CA VAL A 377 16.09 16.01 4.52
C VAL A 377 14.83 15.86 5.36
N GLN A 378 14.29 14.66 5.48
CA GLN A 378 13.25 14.33 6.45
C GLN A 378 13.85 13.47 7.54
N ILE A 379 13.53 13.75 8.80
CA ILE A 379 14.08 13.06 9.97
C ILE A 379 12.91 12.56 10.80
N ASP A 380 12.82 11.26 10.97
CA ASP A 380 11.89 10.59 11.88
C ASP A 380 12.68 10.01 13.05
N ILE A 381 12.26 10.27 14.28
CA ILE A 381 12.90 9.75 15.50
C ILE A 381 11.83 9.01 16.31
N GLU A 382 12.11 7.75 16.63
CA GLU A 382 11.26 6.93 17.50
C GLU A 382 11.70 7.02 18.97
N ASP A 383 10.80 6.70 19.89
CA ASP A 383 11.04 6.81 21.34
C ASP A 383 12.14 5.86 21.86
N ASP A 384 12.46 4.81 21.10
CA ASP A 384 13.54 3.85 21.40
C ASP A 384 14.94 4.35 20.95
N GLY A 385 15.02 5.56 20.38
CA GLY A 385 16.26 6.13 19.88
C GLY A 385 16.58 5.76 18.43
N LEU A 386 15.71 5.07 17.70
CA LEU A 386 15.88 4.86 16.26
C LEU A 386 15.66 6.17 15.50
N VAL A 387 16.72 6.65 14.85
CA VAL A 387 16.69 7.81 13.95
C VAL A 387 16.71 7.34 12.51
N MET A 388 15.76 7.82 11.71
CA MET A 388 15.64 7.54 10.27
C MET A 388 15.77 8.85 9.49
N VAL A 389 16.89 9.02 8.78
CA VAL A 389 17.13 10.18 7.91
C VAL A 389 16.83 9.81 6.46
N THR A 390 15.89 10.54 5.86
CA THR A 390 15.40 10.30 4.50
C THR A 390 15.80 11.44 3.56
N SER A 391 16.41 11.12 2.42
CA SER A 391 16.75 12.12 1.38
C SER A 391 16.93 11.48 0.00
N VAL A 392 16.73 12.28 -1.05
CA VAL A 392 17.07 11.92 -2.43
C VAL A 392 18.53 12.24 -2.79
N ASN A 393 19.21 13.10 -2.01
CA ASN A 393 20.60 13.49 -2.23
C ASN A 393 21.53 12.81 -1.19
N PRO A 394 22.45 11.92 -1.62
CA PRO A 394 23.40 11.26 -0.71
C PRO A 394 24.26 12.24 0.10
N GLU A 395 24.74 13.33 -0.51
CA GLU A 395 25.65 14.27 0.17
C GLU A 395 24.95 15.04 1.30
N SER A 396 23.72 15.50 1.03
CA SER A 396 22.87 16.15 2.05
C SER A 396 22.54 15.21 3.20
N MET A 397 22.33 13.92 2.89
CA MET A 397 22.04 12.90 3.89
C MET A 397 23.23 12.66 4.82
N GLU A 398 24.42 12.47 4.26
CA GLU A 398 25.63 12.24 5.06
C GLU A 398 25.90 13.40 6.03
N LYS A 399 25.76 14.65 5.56
CA LYS A 399 25.91 15.85 6.39
C LYS A 399 24.87 15.92 7.52
N ALA A 400 23.62 15.57 7.23
CA ALA A 400 22.57 15.53 8.25
C ALA A 400 22.83 14.42 9.30
N VAL A 401 23.23 13.23 8.85
CA VAL A 401 23.59 12.11 9.73
C VAL A 401 24.79 12.47 10.62
N ASP A 402 25.82 13.10 10.06
CA ASP A 402 27.00 13.51 10.81
C ASP A 402 26.66 14.55 11.88
N TRP A 403 25.83 15.55 11.54
CA TRP A 403 25.37 16.54 12.52
C TRP A 403 24.61 15.86 13.68
N ILE A 404 23.67 14.95 13.39
CA ILE A 404 22.92 14.24 14.44
C ILE A 404 23.86 13.39 15.30
N LYS A 405 24.84 12.71 14.69
CA LYS A 405 25.86 11.94 15.42
C LYS A 405 26.73 12.83 16.30
N GLN A 406 27.08 14.03 15.85
CA GLN A 406 27.84 14.99 16.66
C GLN A 406 27.02 15.49 17.86
N LEU A 407 25.72 15.76 17.68
CA LEU A 407 24.82 16.16 18.76
C LEU A 407 24.63 15.05 19.79
N THR A 408 24.65 13.79 19.35
CA THR A 408 24.39 12.61 20.20
C THR A 408 25.65 11.88 20.65
N ARG A 409 26.83 12.41 20.31
CA ARG A 409 28.12 11.82 20.64
C ARG A 409 28.31 11.72 22.15
N GLU A 410 28.32 10.50 22.67
CA GLU A 410 28.60 10.25 24.06
C GLU A 410 30.10 10.41 24.35
N VAL A 411 30.38 11.08 25.46
CA VAL A 411 31.74 11.28 25.94
C VAL A 411 32.12 10.07 26.77
N LYS A 412 33.14 9.32 26.33
CA LYS A 412 33.69 8.19 27.09
C LYS A 412 34.88 8.66 27.93
N ALA A 413 35.03 8.07 29.12
CA ALA A 413 36.24 8.25 29.91
C ALA A 413 37.46 7.74 29.12
N GLY A 414 38.51 8.56 29.06
CA GLY A 414 39.72 8.32 28.28
C GLY A 414 39.82 9.14 26.98
N GLU A 415 38.77 9.83 26.55
CA GLU A 415 38.82 10.68 25.35
C GLU A 415 39.38 12.09 25.65
N ILE A 416 40.20 12.61 24.75
CA ILE A 416 40.75 13.97 24.79
C ILE A 416 39.91 14.87 23.91
N PHE A 417 39.43 15.99 24.48
CA PHE A 417 38.69 17.04 23.79
C PHE A 417 39.45 18.36 23.85
N GLU A 418 39.18 19.24 22.89
CA GLU A 418 39.70 20.60 22.85
C GLU A 418 38.51 21.55 22.84
N GLY A 419 38.47 22.49 23.77
CA GLY A 419 37.32 23.37 23.92
C GLY A 419 37.60 24.61 24.76
N PRO A 420 36.72 25.62 24.68
CA PRO A 420 36.90 26.88 25.39
C PRO A 420 36.53 26.74 26.87
N VAL A 421 37.24 27.46 27.73
CA VAL A 421 36.86 27.64 29.13
C VAL A 421 35.63 28.56 29.19
N THR A 422 34.49 28.03 29.64
CA THR A 422 33.23 28.80 29.69
C THR A 422 33.11 29.63 30.95
N ARG A 423 33.53 29.08 32.10
CA ARG A 423 33.53 29.76 33.40
C ARG A 423 34.66 29.28 34.29
N ILE A 424 35.07 30.14 35.21
CA ILE A 424 36.10 29.86 36.23
C ILE A 424 35.46 30.00 37.60
N MET A 425 35.77 29.07 38.51
CA MET A 425 35.42 29.11 39.93
C MET A 425 36.67 28.89 40.77
N ASP A 426 36.61 29.19 42.07
CA ASP A 426 37.76 29.06 42.98
C ASP A 426 38.33 27.64 43.07
N PHE A 427 37.50 26.62 42.79
CA PHE A 427 37.87 25.21 42.88
C PHE A 427 38.14 24.53 41.53
N GLY A 428 37.93 25.23 40.40
CA GLY A 428 38.14 24.65 39.07
C GLY A 428 37.61 25.51 37.92
N ALA A 429 37.87 25.04 36.70
CA ALA A 429 37.40 25.67 35.47
C ALA A 429 36.45 24.73 34.72
N PHE A 430 35.38 25.27 34.16
CA PHE A 430 34.48 24.51 33.30
C PHE A 430 34.91 24.70 31.84
N VAL A 431 35.01 23.59 31.13
CA VAL A 431 35.41 23.54 29.73
C VAL A 431 34.28 22.90 28.93
N GLU A 432 33.86 23.56 27.85
CA GLU A 432 32.88 23.00 26.91
C GLU A 432 33.58 22.01 25.98
N ILE A 433 33.24 20.72 26.09
CA ILE A 433 33.89 19.65 25.31
C ILE A 433 33.06 19.20 24.10
N LEU A 434 31.75 19.39 24.18
CA LEU A 434 30.77 19.21 23.10
C LEU A 434 29.73 20.32 23.23
N PRO A 435 29.00 20.68 22.15
CA PRO A 435 27.98 21.71 22.22
C PRO A 435 27.01 21.47 23.38
N LYS A 436 26.92 22.43 24.32
CA LYS A 436 26.10 22.37 25.56
C LYS A 436 26.53 21.35 26.62
N THR A 437 27.68 20.69 26.46
CA THR A 437 28.23 19.75 27.44
C THR A 437 29.48 20.34 28.08
N GLU A 438 29.36 20.73 29.35
CA GLU A 438 30.48 21.25 30.15
C GLU A 438 31.03 20.15 31.07
N GLY A 439 32.36 20.08 31.19
CA GLY A 439 33.02 19.28 32.22
C GLY A 439 33.88 20.14 33.14
N LEU A 440 34.07 19.68 34.38
CA LEU A 440 34.84 20.40 35.40
C LEU A 440 36.29 19.93 35.40
N VAL A 441 37.22 20.86 35.19
CA VAL A 441 38.63 20.68 35.50
C VAL A 441 38.87 21.19 36.92
N HIS A 442 39.05 20.27 37.88
CA HIS A 442 39.38 20.64 39.25
C HIS A 442 40.76 21.30 39.34
N ILE A 443 40.99 22.20 40.31
CA ILE A 443 42.25 22.94 40.46
C ILE A 443 43.50 22.04 40.53
N SER A 444 43.36 20.82 41.06
CA SER A 444 44.43 19.81 41.13
C SER A 444 44.75 19.11 39.80
N GLU A 445 43.90 19.29 38.79
CA GLU A 445 44.00 18.64 37.48
C GLU A 445 44.33 19.65 36.35
N LEU A 446 44.51 20.95 36.69
CA LEU A 446 44.87 22.02 35.74
C LEU A 446 46.32 21.94 35.25
N ALA A 447 47.27 21.65 36.15
CA ALA A 447 48.69 21.64 35.82
C ALA A 447 49.45 20.59 36.66
N PRO A 448 50.63 20.13 36.21
CA PRO A 448 51.50 19.23 36.99
C PRO A 448 52.08 19.88 38.27
N THR A 449 52.13 21.22 38.30
CA THR A 449 52.62 22.03 39.42
C THR A 449 51.48 22.49 40.31
N ARG A 450 51.77 22.78 41.60
CA ARG A 450 50.75 23.30 42.52
C ARG A 450 50.26 24.68 42.09
N VAL A 451 49.00 24.76 41.71
CA VAL A 451 48.32 25.99 41.31
C VAL A 451 47.67 26.62 42.54
N ALA A 452 47.92 27.91 42.78
CA ALA A 452 47.32 28.66 43.89
C ALA A 452 45.95 29.22 43.51
N LYS A 453 45.80 29.73 42.28
CA LYS A 453 44.52 30.21 41.72
C LYS A 453 44.31 29.69 40.31
N VAL A 454 43.06 29.33 39.99
CA VAL A 454 42.68 28.83 38.66
C VAL A 454 42.97 29.85 37.55
N GLU A 455 42.78 31.14 37.86
CA GLU A 455 43.01 32.29 36.97
C GLU A 455 44.47 32.44 36.51
N ASP A 456 45.42 31.85 37.25
CA ASP A 456 46.84 31.91 36.90
C ASP A 456 47.17 31.00 35.70
N VAL A 457 46.32 30.01 35.42
CA VAL A 457 46.57 28.95 34.42
C VAL A 457 45.62 29.05 33.23
N VAL A 458 44.36 29.42 33.47
CA VAL A 458 43.34 29.47 32.42
C VAL A 458 42.56 30.78 32.46
N LYS A 459 42.19 31.29 31.29
CA LYS A 459 41.32 32.45 31.12
C LYS A 459 39.98 32.04 30.51
N ILE A 460 38.91 32.76 30.83
CA ILE A 460 37.61 32.58 30.18
C ILE A 460 37.79 32.79 28.67
N GLY A 461 37.28 31.85 27.87
CA GLY A 461 37.40 31.82 26.41
C GLY A 461 38.69 31.19 25.87
N GLN A 462 39.62 30.74 26.72
CA GLN A 462 40.85 30.08 26.27
C GLN A 462 40.55 28.64 25.79
N MET A 463 41.05 28.27 24.61
CA MET A 463 41.02 26.89 24.13
C MET A 463 42.03 26.04 24.88
N VAL A 464 41.57 24.96 25.51
CA VAL A 464 42.38 24.04 26.29
C VAL A 464 42.11 22.58 25.91
N LYS A 465 43.16 21.75 25.95
CA LYS A 465 43.04 20.30 25.76
C LYS A 465 42.80 19.62 27.09
N VAL A 466 41.76 18.79 27.15
CA VAL A 466 41.26 18.16 28.39
C VAL A 466 40.94 16.69 28.15
N LEU A 467 41.36 15.83 29.08
CA LEU A 467 41.05 14.41 29.11
C LEU A 467 39.86 14.17 30.05
N VAL A 468 38.84 13.46 29.61
CA VAL A 468 37.75 13.00 30.50
C VAL A 468 38.27 11.80 31.27
N TYR A 469 38.60 11.95 32.56
CA TYR A 469 39.17 10.83 33.32
C TYR A 469 38.12 10.09 34.16
N GLU A 470 37.00 10.73 34.50
CA GLU A 470 35.95 10.11 35.29
C GLU A 470 34.59 10.74 34.94
N ILE A 471 33.56 9.89 34.92
CA ILE A 471 32.16 10.31 34.86
C ILE A 471 31.56 9.88 36.20
N ASP A 472 31.08 10.84 36.98
CA ASP A 472 30.56 10.55 38.31
C ASP A 472 29.19 9.83 38.26
N ALA A 473 28.73 9.31 39.40
CA ALA A 473 27.44 8.63 39.51
C ALA A 473 26.21 9.52 39.24
N MET A 474 26.39 10.84 39.11
CA MET A 474 25.37 11.82 38.74
C MET A 474 25.50 12.28 37.27
N GLY A 475 26.40 11.68 36.49
CA GLY A 475 26.63 12.01 35.07
C GLY A 475 27.47 13.27 34.83
N ARG A 476 28.14 13.83 35.85
CA ARG A 476 29.04 14.97 35.71
C ARG A 476 30.39 14.52 35.19
N LEU A 477 30.91 15.27 34.21
CA LEU A 477 32.16 14.96 33.53
C LEU A 477 33.32 15.64 34.27
N ASN A 478 34.22 14.83 34.80
CA ASN A 478 35.45 15.34 35.39
C ASN A 478 36.59 15.28 34.38
N LEU A 479 37.22 16.44 34.19
CA LEU A 479 38.20 16.69 33.14
C LEU A 479 39.58 16.96 33.74
N SER A 480 40.63 16.63 33.00
CA SER A 480 42.01 16.85 33.41
C SER A 480 42.86 17.42 32.28
N MET A 481 43.47 18.57 32.54
CA MET A 481 44.43 19.21 31.61
C MET A 481 45.82 18.60 31.78
N LYS A 482 46.21 18.23 33.00
CA LYS A 482 47.52 17.60 33.25
C LYS A 482 47.64 16.24 32.55
N ARG A 483 46.57 15.43 32.54
CA ARG A 483 46.55 14.09 31.93
C ARG A 483 46.36 14.11 30.41
N ALA A 484 45.98 15.26 29.84
CA ALA A 484 45.89 15.45 28.39
C ALA A 484 47.25 15.76 27.74
N ASN A 485 48.28 16.08 28.53
CA ASN A 485 49.62 16.42 28.02
C ASN A 485 50.45 15.13 27.77
N PRO A 486 50.98 14.90 26.55
CA PRO A 486 51.79 13.73 26.22
C PRO A 486 53.06 13.54 27.06
N GLU A 487 53.58 14.62 27.66
CA GLU A 487 54.80 14.59 28.48
C GLU A 487 54.53 14.28 29.97
N TYR A 488 53.26 14.10 30.35
CA TYR A 488 52.88 13.82 31.73
C TYR A 488 53.18 12.37 32.11
N LYS A 489 54.06 12.16 33.10
CA LYS A 489 54.26 10.86 33.74
C LYS A 489 53.27 10.71 34.90
N ALA A 490 52.38 9.74 34.80
CA ALA A 490 51.41 9.42 35.86
C ALA A 490 52.13 9.18 37.20
N GLY A 491 51.72 9.93 38.23
CA GLY A 491 52.21 9.77 39.58
C GLY A 491 51.37 8.76 40.38
N PRO A 492 51.87 8.25 41.53
CA PRO A 492 51.18 7.25 42.36
C PRO A 492 49.84 7.73 43.00
N ASN A 493 49.43 8.96 42.73
CA ASN A 493 48.19 9.58 43.21
C ASN A 493 47.15 9.77 42.12
N ASP A 494 47.45 9.48 40.84
CA ASP A 494 46.52 9.72 39.73
C ASP A 494 45.44 8.63 39.59
N ASP A 495 45.67 7.45 40.17
CA ASP A 495 44.70 6.35 40.25
C ASP A 495 43.78 6.44 41.49
N ARG A 496 43.90 7.51 42.30
CA ARG A 496 43.04 7.68 43.48
C ARG A 496 41.73 8.38 43.07
N PRO A 497 40.56 7.84 43.44
CA PRO A 497 39.30 8.54 43.25
C PRO A 497 39.35 9.87 44.01
N LEU A 498 38.81 10.94 43.41
CA LEU A 498 38.81 12.24 44.06
C LEU A 498 38.03 12.17 45.36
N ARG A 499 38.67 12.67 46.41
CA ARG A 499 38.05 12.81 47.73
C ARG A 499 36.69 13.49 47.58
N SER A 500 35.63 12.77 47.96
CA SER A 500 34.28 13.30 48.09
C SER A 500 34.30 14.52 49.01
N SER A 501 34.03 15.70 48.46
CA SER A 501 33.87 16.92 49.23
C SER A 501 32.50 16.94 49.92
N SER A 502 32.38 16.31 51.08
CA SER A 502 31.35 16.62 52.09
C SER A 502 31.59 15.86 53.40
N GLY A 503 32.43 16.42 54.25
CA GLY A 503 32.39 16.16 55.70
C GLY A 503 32.28 17.51 56.41
N PRO A 504 31.35 17.69 57.37
CA PRO A 504 31.17 18.97 58.02
C PRO A 504 32.45 19.32 58.79
N LYS A 505 32.99 20.51 58.54
CA LYS A 505 34.01 21.09 59.43
C LYS A 505 33.30 21.44 60.73
N ARG A 506 33.87 20.95 61.84
CA ARG A 506 33.47 21.27 63.21
C ARG A 506 33.41 22.77 63.44
#